data_AF-A0A6L9G2Y6-F1
#
_entry.id   AF-A0A6L9G2Y6-F1
#
_cell.length_a   1.000
_cell.length_b   1.000
_cell.length_c   1.000
_cell.angle_alpha   90.00
_cell.angle_beta   90.00
_cell.angle_gamma   90.00
#
_symmetry.space_group_name_H-M   'P 1'
#
loop_
_entity.id
_entity.type
_entity.pdbx_description
1 polymer ?
#
loop_
_entity_poly.entity_id
_entity_poly.type
_entity_poly.pdbx_seq_one_letter_code
_entity_poly.pdbx_strand_id
1 'polypeptide(L)'
;MAENSSFQPLAERDCSIDGIIVGQRLLTAQLTELIIQYMKCNPGGDISLDSFDVRADPEWLRVLAHRQREPVAVLRAVIERFRAAGVTPEIVESHLRDAGDRLYAAAASGRVSWSADFGGDHAVALIAAEVSALASHLLARAAGIRAASIEALLEEYSAITVASSLGVARQKVYELAKGSVGTDFMKTTPWSPE
;
A
#
# COMPACT_ATOMS: atom_id res chain seq x y z
N MET A 1 39.99 -37.94 -33.49
CA MET A 1 39.69 -38.21 -32.07
C MET A 1 39.99 -36.90 -31.34
N ALA A 2 39.04 -35.98 -31.17
CA ALA A 2 37.90 -36.01 -30.22
C ALA A 2 38.43 -36.38 -28.81
N GLU A 3 38.29 -35.56 -27.77
CA GLU A 3 37.08 -34.86 -27.34
C GLU A 3 37.30 -33.47 -26.73
N ASN A 4 36.27 -32.65 -26.93
CA ASN A 4 36.00 -31.33 -26.41
C ASN A 4 35.33 -31.51 -25.02
N SER A 5 35.84 -30.90 -23.95
CA SER A 5 35.13 -30.89 -22.66
C SER A 5 34.72 -29.46 -22.31
N SER A 6 33.46 -29.16 -22.59
CA SER A 6 32.72 -28.00 -22.10
C SER A 6 32.42 -28.18 -20.61
N PHE A 7 32.69 -27.16 -19.79
CA PHE A 7 32.04 -27.01 -18.50
C PHE A 7 31.56 -25.57 -18.32
N GLN A 8 30.28 -25.45 -17.99
CA GLN A 8 29.42 -24.28 -18.11
C GLN A 8 29.60 -23.29 -16.94
N PRO A 9 29.35 -21.98 -17.13
CA PRO A 9 29.28 -21.03 -16.04
C PRO A 9 27.96 -21.13 -15.27
N LEU A 10 28.05 -20.85 -13.98
CA LEU A 10 26.99 -20.88 -12.97
C LEU A 10 25.76 -20.06 -13.37
N ALA A 11 24.59 -20.67 -13.14
CA ALA A 11 23.27 -20.12 -13.40
C ALA A 11 23.09 -18.70 -12.84
N GLU A 12 22.86 -17.75 -13.73
CA GLU A 12 22.20 -16.49 -13.44
C GLU A 12 20.83 -16.81 -12.83
N ARG A 13 20.65 -16.49 -11.55
CA ARG A 13 19.31 -16.45 -10.97
C ARG A 13 18.62 -15.22 -11.55
N ASP A 14 17.76 -15.47 -12.52
CA ASP A 14 16.74 -14.53 -12.99
C ASP A 14 15.88 -14.07 -11.79
N CYS A 15 16.29 -12.98 -11.14
CA CYS A 15 15.40 -12.16 -10.33
C CYS A 15 14.54 -11.31 -11.29
N SER A 16 13.59 -11.98 -11.96
CA SER A 16 12.62 -11.32 -12.83
C SER A 16 11.76 -10.34 -12.01
N ILE A 17 11.84 -9.06 -12.38
CA ILE A 17 11.03 -7.95 -11.87
C ILE A 17 9.56 -8.09 -12.33
N ASP A 18 9.25 -9.03 -13.23
CA ASP A 18 7.88 -9.33 -13.68
C ASP A 18 7.04 -9.93 -12.53
N GLY A 19 7.70 -10.53 -11.53
CA GLY A 19 7.07 -11.01 -10.31
C GLY A 19 6.56 -9.91 -9.37
N ILE A 20 7.06 -8.67 -9.48
CA ILE A 20 6.76 -7.59 -8.53
C ILE A 20 5.46 -6.86 -8.89
N ILE A 21 5.17 -6.65 -10.18
CA ILE A 21 3.98 -5.90 -10.63
C ILE A 21 2.75 -6.81 -10.75
N VAL A 22 2.92 -8.03 -11.25
CA VAL A 22 1.89 -9.08 -11.12
C VAL A 22 1.71 -9.38 -9.63
N GLY A 23 2.81 -9.47 -8.87
CA GLY A 23 2.79 -9.57 -7.42
C GLY A 23 1.96 -8.50 -6.76
N GLN A 24 2.04 -7.21 -7.12
CA GLN A 24 1.31 -6.15 -6.42
C GLN A 24 -0.22 -6.16 -6.67
N ARG A 25 -0.67 -6.46 -7.89
CA ARG A 25 -2.12 -6.62 -8.20
C ARG A 25 -2.67 -7.95 -7.71
N LEU A 26 -1.88 -9.02 -7.78
CA LEU A 26 -2.24 -10.32 -7.22
C LEU A 26 -2.23 -10.26 -5.69
N LEU A 27 -1.29 -9.53 -5.07
CA LEU A 27 -1.22 -9.30 -3.63
C LEU A 27 -2.36 -8.41 -3.16
N THR A 28 -2.79 -7.36 -3.88
CA THR A 28 -3.98 -6.60 -3.45
C THR A 28 -5.26 -7.41 -3.58
N ALA A 29 -5.46 -8.16 -4.67
CA ALA A 29 -6.63 -9.02 -4.83
C ALA A 29 -6.62 -10.23 -3.87
N GLN A 30 -5.49 -10.91 -3.73
CA GLN A 30 -5.32 -12.02 -2.81
C GLN A 30 -5.29 -11.56 -1.36
N LEU A 31 -4.70 -10.42 -0.98
CA LEU A 31 -4.85 -9.86 0.38
C LEU A 31 -6.29 -9.44 0.63
N THR A 32 -7.02 -8.90 -0.36
CA THR A 32 -8.44 -8.59 -0.18
C THR A 32 -9.24 -9.87 0.04
N GLU A 33 -9.00 -10.93 -0.74
CA GLU A 33 -9.62 -12.23 -0.52
C GLU A 33 -9.16 -12.88 0.79
N LEU A 34 -7.90 -12.78 1.19
CA LEU A 34 -7.37 -13.34 2.43
C LEU A 34 -7.88 -12.54 3.64
N ILE A 35 -8.06 -11.23 3.52
CA ILE A 35 -8.70 -10.38 4.53
C ILE A 35 -10.19 -10.71 4.61
N ILE A 36 -10.91 -10.87 3.48
CA ILE A 36 -12.32 -11.32 3.46
C ILE A 36 -12.45 -12.73 4.06
N GLN A 37 -11.52 -13.64 3.75
CA GLN A 37 -11.48 -15.02 4.26
C GLN A 37 -11.14 -15.04 5.76
N TYR A 38 -10.18 -14.22 6.20
CA TYR A 38 -9.83 -14.04 7.60
C TYR A 38 -10.96 -13.37 8.39
N MET A 39 -11.71 -12.44 7.79
CA MET A 39 -12.92 -11.83 8.35
C MET A 39 -14.10 -12.81 8.47
N LYS A 40 -14.18 -13.85 7.61
CA LYS A 40 -15.15 -14.95 7.76
C LYS A 40 -14.81 -15.93 8.89
N CYS A 41 -13.55 -15.94 9.35
CA CYS A 41 -13.05 -16.90 10.34
C CYS A 41 -12.88 -16.31 11.74
N ASN A 42 -13.37 -15.10 12.03
CA ASN A 42 -13.34 -14.54 13.38
C ASN A 42 -14.71 -14.72 14.06
N PRO A 43 -14.92 -15.74 14.93
CA PRO A 43 -16.17 -15.90 15.67
C PRO A 43 -16.08 -14.98 16.90
N GLY A 44 -16.42 -13.70 16.71
CA GLY A 44 -16.27 -12.68 17.74
C GLY A 44 -17.47 -11.75 17.82
N GLY A 45 -18.60 -12.27 18.31
CA GLY A 45 -19.70 -11.50 18.90
C GLY A 45 -20.69 -10.88 17.91
N ASP A 46 -21.97 -11.21 18.09
CA ASP A 46 -23.13 -10.55 17.47
C ASP A 46 -23.17 -9.06 17.85
N ILE A 47 -22.44 -8.22 17.13
CA ILE A 47 -22.63 -6.77 17.16
C ILE A 47 -23.54 -6.45 15.97
N SER A 48 -24.80 -6.11 16.27
CA SER A 48 -25.80 -5.72 15.29
C SER A 48 -25.24 -4.66 14.33
N LEU A 49 -25.11 -5.02 13.04
CA LEU A 49 -24.43 -4.27 11.98
C LEU A 49 -25.23 -3.06 11.45
N ASP A 50 -26.38 -2.75 12.05
CA ASP A 50 -27.42 -1.90 11.45
C ASP A 50 -27.47 -0.44 11.92
N SER A 51 -26.64 -0.01 12.88
CA SER A 51 -26.77 1.35 13.44
C SER A 51 -25.60 2.32 13.21
N PHE A 52 -24.48 1.89 12.62
CA PHE A 52 -23.33 2.78 12.40
C PHE A 52 -23.32 3.37 10.98
N ASP A 53 -23.65 4.66 10.88
CA ASP A 53 -23.40 5.46 9.69
C ASP A 53 -21.99 6.07 9.75
N VAL A 54 -21.03 5.41 9.10
CA VAL A 54 -19.64 5.90 8.91
C VAL A 54 -19.62 7.32 8.34
N ARG A 55 -20.63 7.69 7.53
CA ARG A 55 -20.68 9.00 6.90
C ARG A 55 -21.05 10.12 7.87
N ALA A 56 -21.55 9.78 9.05
CA ALA A 56 -21.85 10.73 10.11
C ALA A 56 -20.63 11.10 10.96
N ASP A 57 -19.47 10.46 10.74
CA ASP A 57 -18.24 10.72 11.50
C ASP A 57 -17.18 11.41 10.60
N PRO A 58 -17.21 12.75 10.50
CA PRO A 58 -16.36 13.49 9.57
C PRO A 58 -14.87 13.41 9.91
N GLU A 59 -14.52 13.17 11.18
CA GLU A 59 -13.12 13.05 11.61
C GLU A 59 -12.50 11.76 11.06
N TRP A 60 -13.17 10.62 11.23
CA TRP A 60 -12.71 9.36 10.64
C TRP A 60 -12.65 9.41 9.11
N LEU A 61 -13.63 10.03 8.45
CA LEU A 61 -13.60 10.19 6.99
C LEU A 61 -12.41 11.01 6.50
N ARG A 62 -12.04 12.05 7.26
CA ARG A 62 -10.90 12.92 6.96
C ARG A 62 -9.59 12.17 7.13
N VAL A 63 -9.41 11.45 8.24
CA VAL A 63 -8.19 10.68 8.52
C VAL A 63 -8.02 9.52 7.52
N LEU A 64 -9.11 8.86 7.17
CA LEU A 64 -9.13 7.73 6.23
C LEU A 64 -9.41 8.16 4.79
N ALA A 65 -9.09 9.40 4.41
CA ALA A 65 -9.37 9.93 3.07
C ALA A 65 -8.74 9.07 1.94
N HIS A 66 -7.67 8.33 2.23
CA HIS A 66 -7.01 7.44 1.26
C HIS A 66 -7.77 6.12 1.03
N ARG A 67 -8.77 5.81 1.87
CA ARG A 67 -9.63 4.62 1.75
C ARG A 67 -10.99 4.90 1.13
N GLN A 68 -11.27 6.12 0.64
CA GLN A 68 -12.61 6.50 0.16
C GLN A 68 -13.17 5.64 -1.00
N ARG A 69 -12.32 4.86 -1.69
CA ARG A 69 -12.74 3.92 -2.74
C ARG A 69 -13.24 2.58 -2.19
N GLU A 70 -12.90 2.27 -0.94
CA GLU A 70 -13.30 1.01 -0.31
C GLU A 70 -14.81 1.02 -0.02
N PRO A 71 -15.48 -0.14 -0.03
CA PRO A 71 -16.88 -0.24 0.37
C PRO A 71 -17.09 0.31 1.78
N VAL A 72 -18.23 0.95 2.03
CA VAL A 72 -18.58 1.53 3.36
C VAL A 72 -18.44 0.48 4.48
N ALA A 73 -18.78 -0.78 4.20
CA ALA A 73 -18.61 -1.88 5.16
C ALA A 73 -17.15 -2.11 5.58
N VAL A 74 -16.19 -1.94 4.65
CA VAL A 74 -14.75 -2.05 4.93
C VAL A 74 -14.28 -0.88 5.79
N LEU A 75 -14.66 0.36 5.45
CA LEU A 75 -14.33 1.55 6.26
C LEU A 75 -14.86 1.38 7.69
N ARG A 76 -16.13 0.96 7.82
CA ARG A 76 -16.74 0.67 9.12
C ARG A 76 -15.92 -0.33 9.92
N ALA A 77 -15.55 -1.46 9.32
CA ALA A 77 -14.76 -2.49 10.00
C ALA A 77 -13.35 -2.01 10.40
N VAL A 78 -12.74 -1.09 9.64
CA VAL A 78 -11.48 -0.44 10.03
C VAL A 78 -11.70 0.46 11.25
N ILE A 79 -12.69 1.34 11.21
CA ILE A 79 -13.01 2.27 12.30
C ILE A 79 -13.33 1.52 13.60
N GLU A 80 -14.17 0.48 13.52
CA GLU A 80 -14.52 -0.33 14.69
C GLU A 80 -13.33 -1.06 15.30
N ARG A 81 -12.38 -1.54 14.47
CA ARG A 81 -11.13 -2.13 14.99
C ARG A 81 -10.28 -1.11 15.75
N PHE A 82 -10.17 0.12 15.25
CA PHE A 82 -9.47 1.18 15.96
C PHE A 82 -10.14 1.53 17.29
N ARG A 83 -11.47 1.71 17.27
CA ARG A 83 -12.25 1.99 18.49
C ARG A 83 -12.12 0.89 19.52
N ALA A 84 -12.21 -0.37 19.11
CA ALA A 84 -12.03 -1.53 19.99
C ALA A 84 -10.62 -1.59 20.60
N ALA A 85 -9.61 -1.03 19.91
CA ALA A 85 -8.24 -0.91 20.40
C ALA A 85 -7.99 0.38 21.20
N GLY A 86 -9.00 1.23 21.43
CA GLY A 86 -8.84 2.52 22.11
C GLY A 86 -8.08 3.57 21.30
N VAL A 87 -7.96 3.38 19.98
CA VAL A 87 -7.26 4.28 19.07
C VAL A 87 -8.24 5.30 18.49
N THR A 88 -7.94 6.58 18.68
CA THR A 88 -8.77 7.70 18.20
C THR A 88 -8.33 8.16 16.80
N PRO A 89 -9.16 8.92 16.06
CA PRO A 89 -8.77 9.51 14.78
C PRO A 89 -7.48 10.33 14.87
N GLU A 90 -7.29 11.08 15.95
CA GLU A 90 -6.13 11.98 16.16
C GLU A 90 -4.83 11.17 16.29
N ILE A 91 -4.89 10.02 16.97
CA ILE A 91 -3.74 9.12 17.10
C ILE A 91 -3.35 8.58 15.72
N VAL A 92 -4.33 8.09 14.95
CA VAL A 92 -4.09 7.59 13.58
C VAL A 92 -3.52 8.71 12.71
N GLU A 93 -4.15 9.88 12.69
CA GLU A 93 -3.70 11.04 11.92
C GLU A 93 -2.26 11.43 12.25
N SER A 94 -1.92 11.48 13.53
CA SER A 94 -0.58 11.84 14.00
C SER A 94 0.49 10.88 13.47
N HIS A 95 0.16 9.60 13.30
CA HIS A 95 1.05 8.58 12.72
C HIS A 95 1.02 8.54 11.19
N LEU A 96 -0.08 8.96 10.56
CA LEU A 96 -0.11 9.14 9.11
C LEU A 96 0.72 10.35 8.68
N ARG A 97 0.77 11.41 9.50
CA ARG A 97 1.58 12.61 9.24
C ARG A 97 3.08 12.37 9.28
N ASP A 98 3.55 11.48 10.14
CA ASP A 98 4.97 11.11 10.24
C ASP A 98 5.32 9.80 9.50
N ALA A 99 4.39 9.29 8.69
CA ALA A 99 4.53 8.03 7.97
C ALA A 99 4.98 6.83 8.85
N GLY A 100 4.67 6.86 10.15
CA GLY A 100 5.05 5.81 11.10
C GLY A 100 6.46 5.92 11.67
N ASP A 101 7.18 7.03 11.45
CA ASP A 101 8.56 7.21 11.93
C ASP A 101 8.71 6.96 13.43
N ARG A 102 7.78 7.46 14.25
CA ARG A 102 7.80 7.23 15.71
C ARG A 102 7.63 5.76 16.08
N LEU A 103 6.77 5.03 15.36
CA LEU A 103 6.57 3.59 15.58
C LEU A 103 7.83 2.81 15.19
N TYR A 104 8.43 3.15 14.05
CA TYR A 104 9.66 2.52 13.58
C TYR A 104 10.81 2.75 14.57
N ALA A 105 11.00 3.99 15.02
CA ALA A 105 12.04 4.33 15.99
C ALA A 105 11.85 3.58 17.32
N ALA A 106 10.61 3.47 17.81
CA ALA A 106 10.31 2.72 19.03
C ALA A 106 10.58 1.21 18.85
N ALA A 107 10.15 0.62 17.73
CA ALA A 107 10.41 -0.79 17.41
C ALA A 107 11.91 -1.09 17.29
N ALA A 108 12.67 -0.20 16.65
CA ALA A 108 14.11 -0.32 16.46
C ALA A 108 14.92 -0.05 17.74
N SER A 109 14.32 0.52 18.78
CA SER A 109 15.02 0.86 20.04
C SER A 109 15.51 -0.34 20.84
N GLY A 110 14.99 -1.53 20.57
CA GLY A 110 15.29 -2.76 21.34
C GLY A 110 14.69 -2.79 22.74
N ARG A 111 13.88 -1.79 23.13
CA ARG A 111 13.19 -1.77 24.42
C ARG A 111 12.13 -2.88 24.47
N VAL A 112 12.13 -3.63 25.57
CA VAL A 112 11.04 -4.59 25.86
C VAL A 112 9.74 -3.80 26.06
N SER A 113 8.64 -4.31 25.50
CA SER A 113 7.31 -3.69 25.62
C SER A 113 7.22 -2.24 25.11
N TRP A 114 8.03 -1.86 24.13
CA TRP A 114 8.00 -0.52 23.50
C TRP A 114 6.62 -0.13 22.95
N SER A 115 5.79 -1.11 22.60
CA SER A 115 4.44 -0.90 22.07
C SER A 115 3.46 -0.39 23.13
N ALA A 116 3.76 -0.54 24.42
CA ALA A 116 2.91 -0.08 25.51
C ALA A 116 2.67 1.45 25.45
N ASP A 117 3.67 2.23 25.02
CA ASP A 117 3.58 3.68 24.82
C ASP A 117 2.57 4.07 23.72
N PHE A 118 2.15 3.11 22.89
CA PHE A 118 1.25 3.28 21.76
C PHE A 118 -0.06 2.50 21.91
N GLY A 119 -0.40 2.04 23.13
CA GLY A 119 -1.62 1.26 23.38
C GLY A 119 -1.47 -0.25 23.17
N GLY A 120 -0.24 -0.75 23.07
CA GLY A 120 0.08 -2.18 22.96
C GLY A 120 0.19 -2.70 21.53
N ASP A 121 0.60 -3.97 21.40
CA ASP A 121 0.94 -4.59 20.11
C ASP A 121 -0.21 -4.55 19.08
N HIS A 122 -1.45 -4.73 19.53
CA HIS A 122 -2.61 -4.71 18.66
C HIS A 122 -2.87 -3.31 18.08
N ALA A 123 -2.82 -2.26 18.91
CA ALA A 123 -2.98 -0.88 18.46
C ALA A 123 -1.86 -0.49 17.46
N VAL A 124 -0.62 -0.84 17.78
CA VAL A 124 0.54 -0.64 16.90
C VAL A 124 0.34 -1.35 15.55
N ALA A 125 -0.11 -2.61 15.54
CA ALA A 125 -0.33 -3.36 14.31
C ALA A 125 -1.40 -2.72 13.43
N LEU A 126 -2.50 -2.23 14.02
CA LEU A 126 -3.55 -1.53 13.30
C LEU A 126 -3.04 -0.21 12.68
N ILE A 127 -2.28 0.58 13.45
CA ILE A 127 -1.73 1.85 12.96
C ILE A 127 -0.70 1.59 11.85
N ALA A 128 0.19 0.61 12.02
CA ALA A 128 1.17 0.24 10.99
C ALA A 128 0.50 -0.26 9.69
N ALA A 129 -0.61 -1.00 9.82
CA ALA A 129 -1.41 -1.41 8.66
C ALA A 129 -2.02 -0.21 7.93
N GLU A 130 -2.43 0.83 8.66
CA GLU A 130 -2.97 2.06 8.07
C GLU A 130 -1.91 2.90 7.39
N VAL A 131 -0.73 3.04 8.00
CA VAL A 131 0.44 3.67 7.37
C VAL A 131 0.77 2.95 6.05
N SER A 132 0.73 1.62 6.04
CA SER A 132 0.98 0.82 4.82
C SER A 132 -0.10 1.03 3.76
N ALA A 133 -1.36 1.18 4.16
CA ALA A 133 -2.46 1.48 3.25
C ALA A 133 -2.30 2.86 2.61
N LEU A 134 -1.94 3.88 3.40
CA LEU A 134 -1.63 5.21 2.89
C LEU A 134 -0.45 5.17 1.90
N ALA A 135 0.65 4.50 2.25
CA ALA A 135 1.81 4.36 1.37
C ALA A 135 1.45 3.67 0.05
N SER A 136 0.62 2.63 0.09
CA SER A 136 0.14 1.94 -1.11
C SER A 136 -0.70 2.85 -2.00
N HIS A 137 -1.56 3.68 -1.41
CA HIS A 137 -2.35 4.66 -2.14
C HIS A 137 -1.48 5.72 -2.83
N LEU A 138 -0.47 6.24 -2.12
CA LEU A 138 0.49 7.21 -2.68
C LEU A 138 1.33 6.60 -3.81
N LEU A 139 1.76 5.33 -3.65
CA LEU A 139 2.47 4.61 -4.69
C LEU A 139 1.60 4.42 -5.94
N ALA A 140 0.32 4.07 -5.77
CA ALA A 140 -0.62 3.95 -6.89
C ALA A 140 -0.80 5.28 -7.63
N ARG A 141 -0.90 6.40 -6.90
CA ARG A 141 -0.94 7.75 -7.48
C ARG A 141 0.32 8.07 -8.28
N ALA A 142 1.50 7.84 -7.71
CA ALA A 142 2.78 8.07 -8.39
C ALA A 142 2.95 7.18 -9.63
N ALA A 143 2.50 5.92 -9.56
CA ALA A 143 2.51 5.01 -10.69
C ALA A 143 1.60 5.49 -11.84
N GLY A 144 0.43 6.06 -11.52
CA GLY A 144 -0.46 6.68 -12.50
C GLY A 144 0.20 7.86 -13.22
N ILE A 145 0.82 8.78 -12.46
CA ILE A 145 1.56 9.93 -13.03
C ILE A 145 2.66 9.44 -13.98
N ARG A 146 3.47 8.48 -13.51
CA ARG A 146 4.53 7.88 -14.32
C ARG A 146 4.00 7.25 -15.61
N ALA A 147 2.87 6.55 -15.54
CA ALA A 147 2.28 5.91 -16.71
C ALA A 147 1.88 6.94 -17.77
N ALA A 148 1.14 7.99 -17.38
CA ALA A 148 0.76 9.07 -18.29
C ALA A 148 1.96 9.80 -18.89
N SER A 149 3.01 10.05 -18.10
CA SER A 149 4.24 10.66 -18.63
C SER A 149 4.96 9.76 -19.63
N ILE A 150 5.02 8.45 -19.38
CA ILE A 150 5.65 7.50 -20.31
C ILE A 150 4.82 7.36 -21.59
N GLU A 151 3.49 7.35 -21.49
CA GLU A 151 2.60 7.33 -22.65
C GLU A 151 2.87 8.54 -23.57
N ALA A 152 2.90 9.75 -23.01
CA ALA A 152 3.25 10.96 -23.76
C ALA A 152 4.66 10.89 -24.39
N LEU A 153 5.65 10.38 -23.66
CA LEU A 153 7.02 10.22 -24.19
C LEU A 153 7.09 9.22 -25.35
N LEU A 154 6.24 8.20 -25.36
CA LEU A 154 6.19 7.20 -26.44
C LEU A 154 5.52 7.73 -27.72
N GLU A 155 4.82 8.86 -27.65
CA GLU A 155 4.30 9.56 -28.83
C GLU A 155 5.43 10.29 -29.58
N GLU A 156 6.42 10.80 -28.84
CA GLU A 156 7.52 11.61 -29.40
C GLU A 156 8.81 10.81 -29.63
N TYR A 157 9.09 9.80 -28.81
CA TYR A 157 10.35 9.08 -28.79
C TYR A 157 10.16 7.58 -28.91
N SER A 158 11.18 6.90 -29.45
CA SER A 158 11.20 5.45 -29.47
C SER A 158 11.26 4.86 -28.06
N ALA A 159 10.66 3.68 -27.85
CA ALA A 159 10.70 2.99 -26.56
C ALA A 159 12.12 2.69 -26.07
N ILE A 160 13.11 2.54 -26.97
CA ILE A 160 14.52 2.34 -26.59
C ILE A 160 15.10 3.63 -26.00
N THR A 161 14.81 4.77 -26.62
CA THR A 161 15.22 6.09 -26.12
C THR A 161 14.64 6.37 -24.75
N VAL A 162 13.34 6.12 -24.56
CA VAL A 162 12.66 6.28 -23.27
C VAL A 162 13.23 5.33 -22.22
N ALA A 163 13.46 4.06 -22.58
CA ALA A 163 14.07 3.05 -21.69
C ALA A 163 15.46 3.47 -21.20
N SER A 164 16.31 3.93 -22.11
CA SER A 164 17.66 4.40 -21.80
C SER A 164 17.66 5.62 -20.88
N SER A 165 16.72 6.56 -21.09
CA SER A 165 16.60 7.76 -20.25
C SER A 165 16.10 7.43 -18.83
N LEU A 166 15.16 6.49 -18.72
CA LEU A 166 14.58 6.08 -17.44
C LEU A 166 15.42 5.02 -16.69
N GLY A 167 16.47 4.47 -17.31
CA GLY A 167 17.29 3.42 -16.72
C GLY A 167 16.55 2.09 -16.54
N VAL A 168 15.62 1.77 -17.44
CA VAL A 168 14.81 0.53 -17.38
C VAL A 168 14.93 -0.27 -18.68
N ALA A 169 14.56 -1.56 -18.63
CA ALA A 169 14.48 -2.37 -19.84
C ALA A 169 13.36 -1.87 -20.78
N ARG A 170 13.54 -2.02 -22.09
CA ARG A 170 12.54 -1.63 -23.10
C ARG A 170 11.16 -2.23 -22.84
N GLN A 171 11.09 -3.52 -22.50
CA GLN A 171 9.82 -4.17 -22.18
C GLN A 171 9.12 -3.51 -20.99
N LYS A 172 9.91 -3.06 -20.01
CA LYS A 172 9.40 -2.40 -18.82
C LYS A 172 8.72 -1.07 -19.13
N VAL A 173 9.18 -0.35 -20.15
CA VAL A 173 8.55 0.92 -20.57
C VAL A 173 7.07 0.71 -20.90
N TYR A 174 6.74 -0.30 -21.71
CA TYR A 174 5.35 -0.58 -22.07
C TYR A 174 4.52 -1.07 -20.89
N GLU A 175 5.11 -1.79 -19.94
CA GLU A 175 4.40 -2.17 -18.71
C GLU A 175 4.09 -0.95 -17.84
N LEU A 176 5.07 -0.06 -17.69
CA LEU A 176 4.94 1.15 -16.90
C LEU A 176 3.95 2.14 -17.53
N ALA A 177 3.78 2.12 -18.85
CA ALA A 177 2.80 2.93 -19.58
C ALA A 177 1.35 2.45 -19.38
N LYS A 178 1.09 1.20 -18.96
CA LYS A 178 -0.27 0.62 -18.84
C LYS A 178 -1.09 1.12 -17.63
N GLY A 179 -0.72 2.24 -17.03
CA GLY A 179 -1.44 2.86 -15.92
C GLY A 179 -2.27 4.06 -16.39
N SER A 180 -3.33 4.39 -15.67
CA SER A 180 -4.10 5.62 -15.88
C SER A 180 -4.00 6.53 -14.66
N VAL A 181 -3.96 7.84 -14.90
CA VAL A 181 -4.17 8.83 -13.85
C VAL A 181 -5.68 8.89 -13.59
N GLY A 182 -6.14 8.15 -12.58
CA GLY A 182 -7.51 8.30 -12.09
C GLY A 182 -7.73 9.67 -11.42
N THR A 183 -8.95 10.21 -11.49
CA THR A 183 -9.38 11.43 -10.78
C THR A 183 -9.62 11.21 -9.28
N ASP A 184 -9.51 9.97 -8.82
CA ASP A 184 -10.07 9.51 -7.55
C ASP A 184 -9.00 9.35 -6.44
N PHE A 185 -7.85 9.99 -6.60
CA PHE A 185 -6.83 10.03 -5.57
C PHE A 185 -7.07 11.20 -4.61
N MET A 186 -6.73 11.03 -3.33
CA MET A 186 -6.66 12.14 -2.37
C MET A 186 -5.96 13.35 -2.99
N LYS A 187 -6.60 14.52 -2.83
CA LYS A 187 -6.15 15.79 -3.41
C LYS A 187 -4.76 16.17 -2.90
N THR A 188 -4.54 16.07 -1.59
CA THR A 188 -3.29 16.43 -0.92
C THR A 188 -2.81 15.29 -0.02
N THR A 189 -1.51 15.24 0.25
CA THR A 189 -0.95 14.34 1.26
C THR A 189 -1.26 14.87 2.66
N PRO A 190 -1.27 14.02 3.71
CA PRO A 190 -1.53 14.44 5.08
C PRO A 190 -0.55 15.50 5.64
N TRP A 191 0.61 15.65 5.01
CA TRP A 191 1.67 16.61 5.36
C TRP A 191 1.73 17.84 4.44
N SER A 192 0.80 17.98 3.49
CA SER A 192 0.74 19.21 2.70
C SER A 192 0.34 20.36 3.64
N PRO A 193 1.11 21.45 3.75
CA PRO A 193 0.57 22.68 4.32
C PRO A 193 -0.61 23.10 3.43
N GLU A 194 -1.75 23.41 4.03
CA GLU A 194 -2.86 24.06 3.33
C GLU A 194 -2.45 25.45 2.83
#